data_AF-A0AA35X9B3-F1
#
_entry.id   AF-A0AA35X9B3-F1
#
_cell.length_a   1.000
_cell.length_b   1.000
_cell.length_c   1.000
_cell.angle_alpha   90.00
_cell.angle_beta   90.00
_cell.angle_gamma   90.00
#
_symmetry.space_group_name_H-M   'P 1'
#
loop_
_entity.id
_entity.type
_entity.pdbx_description
1 polymer ?
#
loop_
_entity_poly.entity_id
_entity_poly.type
_entity_poly.pdbx_seq_one_letter_code
_entity_poly.pdbx_strand_id
1 'polypeptide(L)'
;MPFPKLLLRRRLWVGFLCTALFCGVYVYVHFVKPPKDDVTPSPLPVFHWLPVANTTTLNACRNSQQGYFTVVDELGYLCRWPDLLPSGCCTVQNSRRYECASCLTSGCCVHYEHCVSCCLHPDKQPLLRSILSRSTETFNPLYSSLRDQFELCLSKCRTSSLSVKHENTYRNPKTKYCYGADSTTILPDMRPENDAV
;
A
#
# COMPACT_ATOMS: atom_id res chain seq x y z
N MET A 1 4.30 55.72 -54.44
CA MET A 1 3.84 54.62 -53.54
C MET A 1 4.95 54.32 -52.52
N PRO A 2 4.83 54.69 -51.23
CA PRO A 2 5.87 54.37 -50.24
C PRO A 2 5.30 53.48 -49.10
N PHE A 3 5.08 52.19 -49.36
CA PHE A 3 4.69 51.21 -48.33
C PHE A 3 5.81 50.29 -47.75
N PRO A 4 7.11 50.31 -48.15
CA PRO A 4 8.06 49.28 -47.68
C PRO A 4 8.68 49.55 -46.29
N LYS A 5 8.70 50.80 -45.79
CA LYS A 5 9.44 51.15 -44.55
C LYS A 5 8.71 50.78 -43.25
N LEU A 6 7.37 50.70 -43.28
CA LEU A 6 6.56 50.42 -42.09
C LEU A 6 6.58 48.92 -41.72
N LEU A 7 6.56 48.05 -42.73
CA LEU A 7 6.61 46.58 -42.57
C LEU A 7 7.98 46.10 -42.06
N LEU A 8 9.07 46.72 -42.52
CA LEU A 8 10.42 46.38 -42.06
C LEU A 8 10.64 46.80 -40.59
N ARG A 9 10.17 47.99 -40.20
CA ARG A 9 10.21 48.44 -38.80
C ARG A 9 9.38 47.51 -37.90
N ARG A 10 8.18 47.10 -38.33
CA ARG A 10 7.34 46.15 -37.59
C ARG A 10 7.99 44.77 -37.45
N ARG A 11 8.68 44.27 -38.47
CA ARG A 11 9.44 43.01 -38.42
C ARG A 11 10.64 43.07 -37.46
N LEU A 12 11.37 44.20 -37.45
CA LEU A 12 12.48 44.41 -36.51
C LEU A 12 11.99 44.50 -35.05
N TRP A 13 10.86 45.18 -34.80
CA TRP A 13 10.24 45.24 -33.48
C TRP A 13 9.74 43.88 -32.99
N VAL A 14 9.13 43.09 -33.88
CA VAL A 14 8.70 41.71 -33.55
C VAL A 14 9.91 40.82 -33.25
N GLY A 15 10.99 40.93 -34.04
CA GLY A 15 12.24 40.22 -33.77
C GLY A 15 12.82 40.54 -32.40
N PHE A 16 12.89 41.82 -32.04
CA PHE A 16 13.40 42.26 -30.73
C PHE A 16 12.52 41.78 -29.56
N LEU A 17 11.20 41.79 -29.73
CA LEU A 17 10.25 41.26 -28.74
C LEU A 17 10.43 39.75 -28.54
N CYS A 18 10.60 38.99 -29.61
CA CYS A 18 10.84 37.55 -29.54
C CYS A 18 12.19 37.25 -28.86
N THR A 19 13.26 37.98 -29.20
CA THR A 19 14.57 37.77 -28.54
C THR A 19 14.54 38.15 -27.07
N ALA A 20 13.84 39.24 -26.70
CA ALA A 20 13.69 39.64 -25.30
C ALA A 20 12.91 38.59 -24.49
N LEU A 21 11.83 38.04 -25.05
CA LEU A 21 11.07 36.94 -24.43
C LEU A 21 11.92 35.68 -24.26
N PHE A 22 12.66 35.28 -25.30
CA PHE A 22 13.54 34.12 -25.23
C PHE A 22 14.66 34.30 -24.19
N CYS A 23 15.28 35.49 -24.12
CA CYS A 23 16.26 35.80 -23.08
C CYS A 23 15.63 35.79 -21.69
N GLY A 24 14.42 36.33 -21.52
CA GLY A 24 13.71 36.30 -20.25
C GLY A 24 13.41 34.89 -19.76
N VAL A 25 12.93 34.01 -20.65
CA VAL A 25 12.69 32.59 -20.35
C VAL A 25 14.00 31.86 -20.04
N TYR A 26 15.05 32.11 -20.84
CA TYR A 26 16.36 31.52 -20.60
C TYR A 26 16.91 31.90 -19.22
N VAL A 27 16.86 33.19 -18.87
CA VAL A 27 17.29 33.68 -17.55
C VAL A 27 16.42 33.09 -16.45
N TYR A 28 15.10 33.01 -16.63
CA TYR A 28 14.20 32.38 -15.68
C TYR A 28 14.58 30.92 -15.41
N VAL A 29 14.78 30.12 -16.45
CA VAL A 29 15.15 28.70 -16.32
C VAL A 29 16.54 28.52 -15.70
N HIS A 30 17.52 29.37 -16.05
CA HIS A 30 18.90 29.20 -15.58
C HIS A 30 19.19 29.82 -14.22
N PHE A 31 18.53 30.92 -13.86
CA PHE A 31 18.79 31.65 -12.61
C PHE A 31 17.71 31.42 -11.55
N VAL A 32 16.48 31.10 -11.93
CA VAL A 32 15.46 30.63 -10.98
C VAL A 32 15.60 29.12 -10.88
N LYS A 33 16.69 28.67 -10.24
CA LYS A 33 16.68 27.33 -9.67
C LYS A 33 15.54 27.29 -8.66
N PRO A 34 14.61 26.32 -8.72
CA PRO A 34 13.67 26.12 -7.62
C PRO A 34 14.50 25.97 -6.35
N PRO A 35 14.01 26.46 -5.19
CA PRO A 35 14.66 26.16 -3.92
C PRO A 35 14.88 24.65 -3.91
N LYS A 36 16.16 24.25 -3.80
CA LYS A 36 16.45 22.88 -3.40
C LYS A 36 15.89 22.83 -2.00
N ASP A 37 14.68 22.28 -1.87
CA ASP A 37 14.20 21.85 -0.57
C ASP A 37 15.30 20.94 -0.05
N ASP A 38 16.04 21.43 0.94
CA ASP A 38 16.95 20.62 1.72
C ASP A 38 16.04 19.70 2.51
N VAL A 39 15.55 18.67 1.83
CA VAL A 39 14.83 17.56 2.43
C VAL A 39 15.89 16.84 3.23
N THR A 40 16.17 17.37 4.42
CA THR A 40 16.75 16.62 5.51
C THR A 40 15.98 15.30 5.52
N PRO A 41 16.63 14.15 5.25
CA PRO A 41 15.93 12.89 5.18
C PRO A 41 15.23 12.74 6.53
N SER A 42 13.89 12.79 6.51
CA SER A 42 13.13 12.49 7.72
C SER A 42 13.61 11.11 8.17
N PRO A 43 13.96 10.93 9.46
CA PRO A 43 14.40 9.64 9.95
C PRO A 43 13.40 8.57 9.48
N LEU A 44 13.91 7.49 8.89
CA LEU A 44 13.07 6.39 8.44
C LEU A 44 12.11 6.01 9.58
N PRO A 45 10.81 5.81 9.29
CA PRO A 45 9.84 5.51 10.34
C PRO A 45 10.28 4.26 11.11
N VAL A 46 10.45 4.39 12.42
CA VAL A 46 10.73 3.24 13.29
C VAL A 46 9.46 2.41 13.40
N PHE A 47 9.57 1.10 13.22
CA PHE A 47 8.44 0.20 13.34
C PHE A 47 8.00 0.07 14.81
N HIS A 48 6.72 0.35 15.09
CA HIS A 48 6.13 0.28 16.43
C HIS A 48 5.08 -0.83 16.53
N TRP A 49 5.19 -1.68 17.55
CA TRP A 49 4.15 -2.64 17.90
C TRP A 49 3.09 -1.97 18.78
N LEU A 50 1.87 -1.82 18.27
CA LEU A 50 0.76 -1.26 19.04
C LEU A 50 0.32 -2.26 20.12
N PRO A 51 0.25 -1.87 21.41
CA PRO A 51 -0.29 -2.71 22.47
C PRO A 51 -1.82 -2.70 22.42
N VAL A 52 -2.41 -3.54 21.57
CA VAL A 52 -3.86 -3.52 21.28
C VAL A 52 -4.76 -3.93 22.47
N ALA A 53 -4.18 -4.39 23.58
CA ALA A 53 -4.92 -4.75 24.79
C ALA A 53 -5.48 -3.53 25.55
N ASN A 54 -4.84 -2.35 25.42
CA ASN A 54 -5.18 -1.14 26.20
C ASN A 54 -5.81 -0.01 25.36
N THR A 55 -6.03 -0.23 24.06
CA THR A 55 -6.43 0.81 23.09
C THR A 55 -7.93 0.82 22.80
N THR A 56 -8.77 0.47 23.77
CA THR A 56 -10.25 0.61 23.68
C THR A 56 -10.71 2.07 23.57
N THR A 57 -9.78 3.03 23.56
CA THR A 57 -10.02 4.49 23.64
C THR A 57 -9.47 5.27 22.44
N LEU A 58 -9.22 4.62 21.29
CA LEU A 58 -8.91 5.38 20.07
C LEU A 58 -10.15 6.15 19.61
N ASN A 59 -10.04 7.48 19.59
CA ASN A 59 -11.10 8.37 19.12
C ASN A 59 -11.30 8.32 17.59
N ALA A 60 -10.30 7.81 16.87
CA ALA A 60 -10.33 7.59 15.44
C ALA A 60 -9.52 6.34 15.10
N CYS A 61 -10.00 5.54 14.14
CA CYS A 61 -9.31 4.36 13.66
C CYS A 61 -8.99 4.46 12.18
N ARG A 62 -7.84 3.91 11.79
CA ARG A 62 -7.56 3.53 10.40
C ARG A 62 -8.29 2.23 10.06
N ASN A 63 -8.61 2.03 8.79
CA ASN A 63 -9.27 0.81 8.32
C ASN A 63 -8.87 0.40 6.89
N SER A 64 -9.26 -0.82 6.47
CA SER A 64 -8.76 -1.47 5.25
C SER A 64 -9.28 -0.90 3.93
N GLN A 65 -10.37 -0.12 3.93
CA GLN A 65 -11.06 0.54 2.79
C GLN A 65 -11.19 -0.21 1.45
N GLN A 66 -10.90 -1.52 1.39
CA GLN A 66 -10.69 -2.22 0.13
C GLN A 66 -11.84 -3.18 -0.21
N GLY A 67 -12.43 -3.86 0.78
CA GLY A 67 -13.56 -4.77 0.59
C GLY A 67 -14.89 -4.06 0.36
N TYR A 68 -15.79 -4.66 -0.43
CA TYR A 68 -17.12 -4.10 -0.72
C TYR A 68 -18.14 -4.33 0.42
N PHE A 69 -18.07 -5.45 1.13
CA PHE A 69 -19.08 -5.83 2.14
C PHE A 69 -18.61 -5.61 3.58
N THR A 70 -17.31 -5.78 3.82
CA THR A 70 -16.72 -5.77 5.14
C THR A 70 -15.49 -4.87 5.16
N VAL A 71 -15.14 -4.42 6.35
CA VAL A 71 -14.01 -3.54 6.63
C VAL A 71 -13.35 -3.98 7.93
N VAL A 72 -12.03 -3.81 8.01
CA VAL A 72 -11.25 -4.06 9.23
C VAL A 72 -10.62 -2.79 9.72
N ASP A 73 -10.75 -2.50 11.02
CA ASP A 73 -10.05 -1.40 11.67
C ASP A 73 -8.67 -1.80 12.24
N GLU A 74 -7.87 -0.82 12.63
CA GLU A 74 -6.53 -1.04 13.16
C GLU A 74 -6.47 -1.78 14.50
N LEU A 75 -7.61 -1.87 15.20
CA LEU A 75 -7.76 -2.65 16.43
C LEU A 75 -8.04 -4.13 16.14
N GLY A 76 -8.26 -4.47 14.86
CA GLY A 76 -8.51 -5.80 14.36
C GLY A 76 -9.98 -6.23 14.38
N TYR A 77 -10.91 -5.31 14.60
CA TYR A 77 -12.33 -5.59 14.46
C TYR A 77 -12.73 -5.61 12.99
N LEU A 78 -13.43 -6.68 12.62
CA LEU A 78 -14.07 -6.88 11.33
C LEU A 78 -15.56 -6.59 11.48
N CYS A 79 -16.07 -5.62 10.73
CA CYS A 79 -17.49 -5.30 10.68
C CYS A 79 -17.96 -5.08 9.24
N ARG A 80 -19.28 -4.96 9.05
CA ARG A 80 -19.84 -4.54 7.77
C ARG A 80 -19.75 -3.01 7.66
N TRP A 81 -19.78 -2.50 6.44
CA TRP A 81 -19.78 -1.05 6.19
C TRP A 81 -20.86 -0.26 6.97
N PRO A 82 -22.12 -0.72 7.08
CA PRO A 82 -23.13 -0.01 7.85
C PRO A 82 -22.86 0.06 9.36
N ASP A 83 -22.01 -0.82 9.89
CA ASP A 83 -21.63 -0.88 11.30
C ASP A 83 -20.34 -0.09 11.60
N LEU A 84 -19.73 0.53 10.57
CA LEU A 84 -18.54 1.36 10.70
C LEU A 84 -18.94 2.75 11.23
N LEU A 85 -18.31 3.16 12.33
CA LEU A 85 -18.57 4.47 12.93
C LEU A 85 -17.93 5.60 12.11
N PRO A 86 -18.41 6.85 12.25
CA PRO A 86 -17.76 8.02 11.65
C PRO A 86 -16.30 8.22 12.09
N SER A 87 -15.91 7.64 13.23
CA SER A 87 -14.51 7.61 13.70
C SER A 87 -13.62 6.69 12.85
N GLY A 88 -14.17 5.89 11.95
CA GLY A 88 -13.46 4.86 11.18
C GLY A 88 -13.25 3.54 11.93
N CYS A 89 -13.74 3.43 13.17
CA CYS A 89 -13.69 2.22 14.00
C CYS A 89 -14.95 1.37 13.84
N CYS A 90 -14.83 0.06 14.02
CA CYS A 90 -15.97 -0.85 14.14
C CYS A 90 -16.54 -0.83 15.57
N THR A 91 -17.85 -1.04 15.70
CA THR A 91 -18.48 -1.21 17.03
C THR A 91 -18.16 -2.58 17.62
N VAL A 92 -17.96 -2.68 18.94
CA VAL A 92 -17.68 -3.98 19.60
C VAL A 92 -18.88 -4.95 19.48
N GLN A 93 -20.10 -4.44 19.40
CA GLN A 93 -21.32 -5.26 19.41
C GLN A 93 -21.57 -5.98 18.08
N ASN A 94 -21.33 -5.32 16.94
CA ASN A 94 -21.60 -5.86 15.60
C ASN A 94 -20.31 -6.17 14.82
N SER A 95 -19.25 -6.52 15.53
CA SER A 95 -17.97 -6.87 14.91
C SER A 95 -17.39 -8.14 15.48
N ARG A 96 -16.41 -8.68 14.77
CA ARG A 96 -15.63 -9.83 15.21
C ARG A 96 -14.17 -9.42 15.27
N ARG A 97 -13.52 -9.64 16.40
CA ARG A 97 -12.11 -9.26 16.57
C ARG A 97 -11.21 -10.41 16.19
N TYR A 98 -10.21 -10.13 15.37
CA TYR A 98 -9.20 -11.09 14.92
C TYR A 98 -9.78 -12.34 14.25
N GLU A 99 -10.81 -12.14 13.43
CA GLU A 99 -11.55 -13.20 12.76
C GLU A 99 -10.67 -13.94 11.73
N CYS A 100 -10.52 -15.25 11.91
CA CYS A 100 -9.70 -16.14 11.08
C CYS A 100 -10.53 -17.18 10.32
N ALA A 101 -11.87 -17.18 10.38
CA ALA A 101 -12.72 -18.27 9.86
C ALA A 101 -12.49 -18.66 8.39
N SER A 102 -12.03 -17.74 7.54
CA SER A 102 -11.76 -18.05 6.12
C SER A 102 -10.29 -18.32 5.82
N CYS A 103 -9.45 -18.49 6.85
CA CYS A 103 -8.01 -18.66 6.73
C CYS A 103 -7.60 -20.11 6.93
N LEU A 104 -6.67 -20.57 6.11
CA LEU A 104 -6.00 -21.86 6.28
C LEU A 104 -4.88 -21.75 7.32
N THR A 105 -4.38 -22.91 7.77
CA THR A 105 -3.22 -23.01 8.66
C THR A 105 -1.95 -22.38 8.07
N SER A 106 -1.85 -22.30 6.73
CA SER A 106 -0.79 -21.58 6.02
C SER A 106 -0.84 -20.06 6.19
N GLY A 107 -1.90 -19.52 6.80
CA GLY A 107 -2.11 -18.07 6.93
C GLY A 107 -2.59 -17.40 5.65
N CYS A 108 -3.14 -18.17 4.71
CA CYS A 108 -3.80 -17.67 3.50
C CYS A 108 -5.33 -17.76 3.64
N CYS A 109 -6.03 -16.74 3.19
CA CYS A 109 -7.47 -16.55 3.40
C CYS A 109 -8.22 -16.27 2.10
N VAL A 110 -9.52 -16.54 2.12
CA VAL A 110 -10.43 -16.26 1.00
C VAL A 110 -10.70 -14.76 0.84
N HIS A 111 -10.92 -14.07 1.95
CA HIS A 111 -11.22 -12.63 1.98
C HIS A 111 -10.03 -11.83 2.51
N TYR A 112 -9.79 -10.66 1.92
CA TYR A 112 -8.68 -9.78 2.29
C TYR A 112 -8.82 -9.30 3.73
N GLU A 113 -10.01 -8.84 4.09
CA GLU A 113 -10.36 -8.34 5.41
C GLU A 113 -10.18 -9.42 6.48
N HIS A 114 -10.57 -10.66 6.23
CA HIS A 114 -10.29 -11.76 7.16
C HIS A 114 -8.77 -11.99 7.32
N CYS A 115 -7.99 -11.90 6.24
CA CYS A 115 -6.53 -11.97 6.34
C CYS A 115 -5.97 -10.87 7.25
N VAL A 116 -6.41 -9.63 7.06
CA VAL A 116 -5.93 -8.48 7.84
C VAL A 116 -6.33 -8.62 9.30
N SER A 117 -7.60 -8.94 9.59
CA SER A 117 -8.08 -9.13 10.97
C SER A 117 -7.33 -10.27 11.66
N CYS A 118 -7.19 -11.44 11.04
CA CYS A 118 -6.46 -12.57 11.60
C CYS A 118 -4.96 -12.28 11.80
N CYS A 119 -4.33 -11.54 10.89
CA CYS A 119 -2.92 -11.12 10.98
C CYS A 119 -2.65 -10.21 12.18
N LEU A 120 -3.64 -9.40 12.57
CA LEU A 120 -3.54 -8.49 13.72
C LEU A 120 -3.63 -9.21 15.07
N HIS A 121 -3.97 -10.50 15.10
CA HIS A 121 -4.03 -11.27 16.34
C HIS A 121 -2.66 -11.28 17.05
N PRO A 122 -2.58 -11.04 18.38
CA PRO A 122 -1.32 -11.01 19.12
C PRO A 122 -0.43 -12.25 18.92
N ASP A 123 -1.03 -13.45 18.86
CA ASP A 123 -0.33 -14.71 18.60
C ASP A 123 0.43 -14.76 17.26
N LYS A 124 0.15 -13.85 16.31
CA LYS A 124 0.89 -13.77 15.04
C LYS A 124 2.11 -12.87 15.14
N GLN A 125 2.28 -12.12 16.22
CA GLN A 125 3.43 -11.23 16.41
C GLN A 125 4.80 -11.92 16.28
N PRO A 126 5.04 -13.15 16.80
CA PRO A 126 6.31 -13.84 16.60
C PRO A 126 6.60 -14.14 15.12
N LEU A 127 5.58 -14.55 14.36
CA LEU A 127 5.68 -14.79 12.91
C LEU A 127 5.96 -13.49 12.15
N LEU A 128 5.28 -12.40 12.50
CA LEU A 128 5.46 -11.11 11.83
C LEU A 128 6.86 -10.52 12.12
N ARG A 129 7.40 -10.72 13.33
CA ARG A 129 8.78 -10.35 13.66
C ARG A 129 9.80 -11.09 12.79
N SER A 130 9.62 -12.40 12.57
CA SER A 130 10.55 -13.17 11.72
C SER A 130 10.47 -12.75 10.25
N ILE A 131 9.28 -12.34 9.77
CA ILE A 131 9.12 -11.77 8.43
C ILE A 131 9.89 -10.45 8.30
N LEU A 132 9.77 -9.56 9.29
CA LEU A 132 10.49 -8.29 9.29
C LEU A 132 12.01 -8.49 9.36
N SER A 133 12.52 -9.37 10.22
CA SER A 133 13.97 -9.63 10.34
C SER A 133 14.56 -10.20 9.04
N ARG A 134 13.88 -11.17 8.41
CA ARG A 134 14.31 -11.72 7.12
C ARG A 134 14.27 -10.66 6.01
N SER A 135 13.32 -9.73 6.08
CA SER A 135 13.20 -8.66 5.10
C SER A 135 14.29 -7.59 5.22
N THR A 136 14.83 -7.36 6.42
CA THR A 136 15.99 -6.49 6.61
C THR A 136 17.26 -7.10 6.03
N GLU A 137 17.42 -8.43 6.12
CA GLU A 137 18.55 -9.14 5.50
C GLU A 137 18.50 -9.10 3.97
N THR A 138 17.29 -9.14 3.39
CA THR A 138 17.08 -9.14 1.93
C THR A 138 16.81 -7.75 1.36
N PHE A 139 16.84 -6.69 2.19
CA PHE A 139 16.41 -5.32 1.89
C PHE A 139 15.18 -5.26 0.99
N ASN A 140 13.99 -5.53 1.55
CA ASN A 140 12.75 -5.33 0.82
C ASN A 140 12.20 -3.90 1.10
N PRO A 141 12.26 -2.97 0.12
CA PRO A 141 11.84 -1.59 0.31
C PRO A 141 10.34 -1.44 0.60
N LEU A 142 9.53 -2.48 0.41
CA LEU A 142 8.12 -2.45 0.76
C LEU A 142 7.89 -2.36 2.28
N TYR A 143 8.79 -2.93 3.09
CA TYR A 143 8.62 -2.94 4.55
C TYR A 143 9.34 -1.79 5.26
N SER A 144 10.27 -1.10 4.59
CA SER A 144 11.01 0.03 5.19
C SER A 144 10.16 1.28 5.40
N SER A 145 8.99 1.36 4.76
CA SER A 145 8.04 2.47 4.89
C SER A 145 6.92 2.24 5.90
N LEU A 146 6.82 1.01 6.44
CA LEU A 146 5.71 0.62 7.30
C LEU A 146 5.98 1.01 8.75
N ARG A 147 4.98 1.63 9.38
CA ARG A 147 5.08 2.21 10.73
C ARG A 147 4.66 1.25 11.82
N ASP A 148 3.70 0.37 11.56
CA ASP A 148 3.06 -0.45 12.57
C ASP A 148 2.59 -1.81 12.04
N GLN A 149 2.12 -2.65 12.96
CA GLN A 149 1.58 -3.98 12.64
C GLN A 149 0.37 -3.92 11.70
N PHE A 150 -0.44 -2.86 11.77
CA PHE A 150 -1.60 -2.73 10.90
C PHE A 150 -1.18 -2.50 9.44
N GLU A 151 -0.22 -1.61 9.19
CA GLU A 151 0.38 -1.39 7.87
C GLU A 151 1.07 -2.65 7.34
N LEU A 152 1.76 -3.39 8.21
CA LEU A 152 2.33 -4.68 7.85
C LEU A 152 1.28 -5.68 7.39
N CYS A 153 0.19 -5.83 8.15
CA CYS A 153 -0.89 -6.74 7.78
C CYS A 153 -1.60 -6.31 6.49
N LEU A 154 -1.88 -5.01 6.31
CA LEU A 154 -2.46 -4.48 5.07
C LEU A 154 -1.58 -4.79 3.86
N SER A 155 -0.26 -4.59 3.99
CA SER A 155 0.72 -4.83 2.93
C SER A 155 0.89 -6.32 2.63
N LYS A 156 1.08 -7.15 3.67
CA LYS A 156 1.27 -8.60 3.53
C LYS A 156 0.06 -9.29 2.92
N CYS A 157 -1.14 -8.96 3.39
CA CYS A 157 -2.37 -9.61 2.95
C CYS A 157 -2.76 -9.28 1.51
N ARG A 158 -2.17 -8.24 0.88
CA ARG A 158 -2.43 -7.97 -0.54
C ARG A 158 -1.95 -9.13 -1.40
N THR A 159 -2.67 -9.38 -2.49
CA THR A 159 -2.22 -10.35 -3.51
C THR A 159 -0.85 -9.92 -4.03
N SER A 160 0.14 -10.80 -3.97
CA SER A 160 1.51 -10.52 -4.35
C SER A 160 2.00 -11.52 -5.39
N SER A 161 3.14 -11.25 -6.02
CA SER A 161 3.79 -12.21 -6.94
C SER A 161 4.06 -13.57 -6.28
N LEU A 162 4.18 -13.60 -4.96
CA LEU A 162 4.35 -14.84 -4.19
C LEU A 162 3.08 -15.69 -4.14
N SER A 163 1.88 -15.11 -4.27
CA SER A 163 0.63 -15.87 -4.31
C SER A 163 0.23 -16.33 -5.71
N VAL A 164 1.06 -16.04 -6.73
CA VAL A 164 0.88 -16.50 -8.12
C VAL A 164 1.97 -17.50 -8.54
N LYS A 165 1.73 -18.23 -9.63
CA LYS A 165 2.63 -19.22 -10.23
C LYS A 165 3.16 -18.72 -11.57
N HIS A 166 2.46 -19.02 -12.67
CA HIS A 166 2.81 -18.65 -14.03
C HIS A 166 1.66 -17.83 -14.64
N GLU A 167 1.97 -16.82 -15.46
CA GLU A 167 0.96 -15.97 -16.14
C GLU A 167 -0.07 -15.33 -15.19
N ASN A 168 0.34 -14.92 -13.99
CA ASN A 168 -0.54 -14.37 -12.94
C ASN A 168 -1.62 -15.33 -12.41
N THR A 169 -1.52 -16.63 -12.70
CA THR A 169 -2.41 -17.64 -12.12
C THR A 169 -2.12 -17.79 -10.63
N TYR A 170 -3.12 -17.60 -9.77
CA TYR A 170 -2.99 -17.80 -8.33
C TYR A 170 -2.64 -19.24 -7.98
N ARG A 171 -1.74 -19.45 -7.02
CA ARG A 171 -1.36 -20.79 -6.51
C ARG A 171 -2.55 -21.53 -5.92
N ASN A 172 -3.43 -20.79 -5.23
CA ASN A 172 -4.72 -21.29 -4.82
C ASN A 172 -5.77 -20.23 -5.22
N PRO A 173 -6.68 -20.55 -6.16
CA PRO A 173 -7.68 -19.59 -6.62
C PRO A 173 -8.69 -19.21 -5.52
N LYS A 174 -8.84 -20.04 -4.48
CA LYS A 174 -9.75 -19.79 -3.36
C LYS A 174 -9.11 -18.96 -2.25
N THR A 175 -7.82 -19.17 -1.94
CA THR A 175 -7.12 -18.48 -0.84
C THR A 175 -5.94 -17.65 -1.34
N LYS A 176 -6.22 -16.39 -1.70
CA LYS A 176 -5.27 -15.52 -2.42
C LYS A 176 -4.59 -14.44 -1.55
N TYR A 177 -5.10 -14.21 -0.35
CA TYR A 177 -4.63 -13.17 0.57
C TYR A 177 -3.88 -13.83 1.73
N CYS A 178 -2.60 -13.52 1.94
CA CYS A 178 -1.78 -14.28 2.88
C CYS A 178 -0.91 -13.40 3.78
N TYR A 179 -0.89 -13.69 5.08
CA TYR A 179 0.05 -13.06 6.02
C TYR A 179 1.24 -13.97 6.40
N GLY A 180 1.21 -15.24 6.01
CA GLY A 180 2.27 -16.22 6.28
C GLY A 180 3.65 -15.83 5.75
N ALA A 181 4.69 -16.44 6.33
CA ALA A 181 6.08 -16.21 5.94
C ALA A 181 6.33 -16.63 4.49
N ASP A 182 5.79 -17.79 4.10
CA ASP A 182 6.09 -18.43 2.84
C ASP A 182 4.79 -18.93 2.18
N SER A 183 4.48 -18.43 0.98
CA SER A 183 3.39 -18.95 0.14
C SER A 183 3.72 -20.33 -0.45
N THR A 184 4.88 -20.88 -0.11
CA THR A 184 5.43 -22.18 -0.57
C THR A 184 5.10 -23.35 0.37
N THR A 185 4.48 -23.13 1.53
CA THR A 185 3.97 -24.23 2.38
C THR A 185 2.49 -24.54 2.10
N ILE A 186 2.03 -24.31 0.87
CA ILE A 186 0.86 -25.02 0.35
C ILE A 186 1.40 -26.35 -0.17
N LEU A 187 0.80 -27.45 0.28
CA LEU A 187 1.17 -28.84 0.01
C LEU A 187 1.73 -29.07 -1.42
N PRO A 188 2.63 -30.06 -1.59
CA PRO A 188 3.06 -30.48 -2.92
C PRO A 188 1.83 -30.82 -3.77
N ASP A 189 1.76 -30.13 -4.91
CA ASP A 189 1.10 -30.53 -6.16
C ASP A 189 0.17 -31.75 -6.04
N MET A 190 -1.10 -31.52 -5.68
CA MET A 190 -2.15 -32.45 -6.12
C MET A 190 -2.34 -32.22 -7.62
N ARG A 191 -1.51 -32.92 -8.39
CA ARG A 191 -1.70 -33.16 -9.82
C ARG A 191 -3.13 -33.67 -10.04
N PRO A 192 -3.90 -33.15 -11.02
CA PRO A 192 -5.12 -33.82 -11.41
C PRO A 192 -4.77 -35.19 -11.99
N GLU A 193 -5.15 -36.24 -11.29
CA GLU A 193 -5.20 -37.60 -11.81
C GLU A 193 -6.38 -37.65 -12.77
N ASN A 194 -6.12 -37.36 -14.04
CA ASN A 194 -7.01 -37.65 -15.16
C ASN A 194 -6.17 -37.68 -16.42
N ASP A 195 -5.61 -38.85 -16.70
CA ASP A 195 -5.30 -39.34 -18.04
C ASP A 195 -5.32 -40.87 -17.97
N ALA A 196 -6.53 -41.41 -17.89
CA ALA A 196 -6.80 -42.79 -18.31
C ALA A 196 -7.32 -42.72 -19.74
N VAL A 197 -6.44 -43.08 -20.69
CA VAL A 197 -6.77 -43.59 -22.02
C VAL A 197 -6.21 -45.00 -22.10
#